data_AF-A0A3C1EJH5-F1
#
_entry.id   AF-A0A3C1EJH5-F1
#
_cell.length_a   1.000
_cell.length_b   1.000
_cell.length_c   1.000
_cell.angle_alpha   90.00
_cell.angle_beta   90.00
_cell.angle_gamma   90.00
#
_symmetry.space_group_name_H-M   'P 1'
#
loop_
_entity.id
_entity.type
_entity.pdbx_description
1 polymer ?
#
loop_
_entity_poly.entity_id
_entity_poly.type
_entity_poly.pdbx_seq_one_letter_code
_entity_poly.pdbx_strand_id
1 'polypeptide(L)'
;YEALSGRRYDLVEGYRMEDADAALFILNSAAETAKEAVDALRKEGLKVGLVRPNVIRPFPIAEVRALLGNVKGLVVADRQDNFGAWGGAMAIEVKAALQGVKGNATQVAARVFGTGGKEFFVEDAVEMLREALKIAKAGAVAVPYAYFGANPGDPSYTPPKAFDPITEAEASGLIRVETTPEGKMEVKGNILRNLTERPKRIGPGHGACPGCGIFVNMNTFMKGIEGHVVVLFHTGCGMVVTTGYPYTAHKITYIHNLFQNGAATLSGVVEMFDERKSRGEIPKDEKITFIMVTGDGGHDIGMGPSIGAAMRNNRMIICEYDNQGYQNTGSQLSFTVPLGQSTSTSNYGPFQHGKATHHKDTAQIFTACHIPYVCTVAENNPRDMIRKAAKAQKYADQGLVFVKMISMCPLAWKTEERMSVPIIQASVDSCFFPLYEVEHGITTINYDPEEKGKKVPVTEWLKHMGKTKHMLKPDCKPELDRFQAEVDRRWVRLKEMHKNPLL
;
A
#
# COMPACT_ATOMS: atom_id res chain seq x y z
N TYR A 1 -4.82 28.76 12.17
CA TYR A 1 -4.16 28.43 10.88
C TYR A 1 -4.11 29.67 9.99
N GLU A 2 -5.25 30.29 9.67
CA GLU A 2 -5.31 31.54 8.89
C GLU A 2 -4.37 32.64 9.40
N ALA A 3 -4.36 32.92 10.71
CA ALA A 3 -3.44 33.90 11.30
C ALA A 3 -1.95 33.57 11.12
N LEU A 4 -1.59 32.29 10.91
CA LEU A 4 -0.21 31.83 10.73
C LEU A 4 0.20 31.73 9.26
N SER A 5 -0.74 31.35 8.39
CA SER A 5 -0.45 31.01 6.98
C SER A 5 -1.01 32.01 5.97
N GLY A 6 -1.89 32.91 6.40
CA GLY A 6 -2.72 33.75 5.53
C GLY A 6 -3.78 32.96 4.74
N ARG A 7 -3.94 31.66 4.99
CA ARG A 7 -4.87 30.79 4.26
C ARG A 7 -6.07 30.43 5.12
N ARG A 8 -7.26 30.67 4.59
CA ARG A 8 -8.53 30.26 5.16
C ARG A 8 -9.10 29.10 4.35
N TYR A 9 -9.66 28.11 5.05
CA TYR A 9 -10.40 27.01 4.44
C TYR A 9 -11.76 26.91 5.12
N ASP A 10 -12.83 27.06 4.35
CA ASP A 10 -14.19 26.77 4.82
C ASP A 10 -14.49 25.27 4.62
N LEU A 11 -15.58 24.76 5.19
CA LEU A 11 -15.94 23.32 5.08
C LEU A 11 -16.20 22.90 3.62
N VAL A 12 -16.80 23.81 2.85
CA VAL A 12 -17.06 23.67 1.41
C VAL A 12 -16.79 25.01 0.76
N GLU A 13 -16.05 25.00 -0.34
CA GLU A 13 -15.77 26.15 -1.18
C GLU A 13 -16.72 26.15 -2.38
N GLY A 14 -17.46 27.25 -2.56
CA GLY A 14 -18.18 27.56 -3.79
C GLY A 14 -17.37 28.53 -4.64
N TYR A 15 -17.38 28.33 -5.97
CA TYR A 15 -16.72 29.23 -6.91
C TYR A 15 -17.71 29.62 -8.02
N ARG A 16 -18.01 30.93 -8.11
CA ARG A 16 -19.01 31.53 -9.00
C ARG A 16 -20.38 30.85 -8.92
N MET A 17 -20.91 30.75 -7.69
CA MET A 17 -22.16 30.05 -7.38
C MET A 17 -23.37 30.97 -7.19
N GLU A 18 -23.15 32.28 -7.13
CA GLU A 18 -24.16 33.28 -6.75
C GLU A 18 -25.37 33.31 -7.69
N ASP A 19 -25.14 33.05 -8.99
CA ASP A 19 -26.14 33.05 -10.05
C ASP A 19 -26.08 31.78 -10.92
N ALA A 20 -25.41 30.72 -10.45
CA ALA A 20 -25.17 29.52 -11.24
C ALA A 20 -26.47 28.72 -11.51
N ASP A 21 -26.78 28.51 -12.79
CA ASP A 21 -27.88 27.63 -13.23
C ASP A 21 -27.43 26.15 -13.24
N ALA A 22 -26.14 25.91 -13.46
CA ALA A 22 -25.53 24.59 -13.48
C ALA A 22 -24.20 24.57 -12.70
N ALA A 23 -23.82 23.43 -12.14
CA ALA A 23 -22.57 23.31 -11.40
C ALA A 23 -21.86 21.96 -11.58
N LEU A 24 -20.56 21.96 -11.27
CA LEU A 24 -19.74 20.77 -11.08
C LEU A 24 -19.40 20.64 -9.59
N PHE A 25 -19.61 19.46 -9.01
CA PHE A 25 -19.08 19.10 -7.70
C PHE A 25 -17.90 18.15 -7.90
N ILE A 26 -16.72 18.52 -7.41
CA ILE A 26 -15.49 17.74 -7.62
C ILE A 26 -14.50 17.90 -6.45
N LEU A 27 -13.75 16.84 -6.17
CA LEU A 27 -12.82 16.80 -5.03
C LEU A 27 -11.38 17.22 -5.41
N ASN A 28 -10.64 17.68 -4.39
CA ASN A 28 -9.19 17.78 -4.37
C ASN A 28 -8.60 18.62 -5.53
N SER A 29 -7.45 18.21 -6.07
CA SER A 29 -6.68 18.97 -7.06
C SER A 29 -7.43 19.21 -8.37
N ALA A 30 -8.36 18.32 -8.74
CA ALA A 30 -9.16 18.48 -9.96
C ALA A 30 -10.10 19.71 -9.89
N ALA A 31 -10.43 20.17 -8.68
CA ALA A 31 -11.22 21.39 -8.51
C ALA A 31 -10.47 22.64 -8.97
N GLU A 32 -9.14 22.71 -8.81
CA GLU A 32 -8.37 23.88 -9.29
C GLU A 32 -8.39 23.95 -10.82
N THR A 33 -8.18 22.83 -11.51
CA THR A 33 -8.34 22.74 -12.97
C THR A 33 -9.76 23.12 -13.41
N ALA A 34 -10.78 22.71 -12.65
CA ALA A 34 -12.17 23.06 -12.95
C ALA A 34 -12.49 24.56 -12.76
N LYS A 35 -11.76 25.31 -11.93
CA LYS A 35 -11.94 26.77 -11.82
C LYS A 35 -11.62 27.47 -13.13
N GLU A 36 -10.57 27.03 -13.83
CA GLU A 36 -10.20 27.56 -15.15
C GLU A 36 -11.31 27.31 -16.18
N ALA A 37 -11.91 26.10 -16.17
CA ALA A 37 -13.05 25.77 -17.02
C ALA A 37 -14.28 26.64 -16.71
N VAL A 38 -14.58 26.87 -15.43
CA VAL A 38 -15.65 27.78 -15.01
C VAL A 38 -15.40 29.19 -15.52
N ASP A 39 -14.18 29.72 -15.38
CA ASP A 39 -13.82 31.05 -15.85
C ASP A 39 -13.94 31.17 -17.37
N ALA A 40 -13.51 30.16 -18.13
CA ALA A 40 -13.65 30.12 -19.58
C ALA A 40 -15.13 30.19 -20.00
N LEU A 41 -15.99 29.35 -19.42
CA LEU A 41 -17.41 29.32 -19.75
C LEU A 41 -18.17 30.56 -19.26
N ARG A 42 -17.73 31.17 -18.15
CA ARG A 42 -18.29 32.43 -17.65
C ARG A 42 -17.98 33.60 -18.56
N LYS A 43 -16.81 33.62 -19.21
CA LYS A 43 -16.49 34.60 -20.28
C LYS A 43 -17.39 34.43 -21.50
N GLU A 44 -17.89 33.21 -21.77
CA GLU A 44 -18.92 32.94 -22.79
C GLU A 44 -20.34 33.35 -22.35
N GLY A 45 -20.52 33.88 -21.14
CA GLY A 45 -21.82 34.27 -20.59
C GLY A 45 -22.63 33.12 -19.99
N LEU A 46 -22.03 31.94 -19.81
CA LEU A 46 -22.72 30.77 -19.25
C LEU A 46 -22.70 30.79 -17.72
N LYS A 47 -23.86 30.52 -17.11
CA LYS A 47 -24.06 30.54 -15.66
C LYS A 47 -23.65 29.24 -14.99
N VAL A 48 -22.36 28.98 -14.96
CA VAL A 48 -21.78 27.77 -14.36
C VAL A 48 -21.00 28.04 -13.08
N GLY A 49 -21.09 27.14 -12.11
CA GLY A 49 -20.32 27.22 -10.88
C GLY A 49 -19.61 25.92 -10.53
N LEU A 50 -18.78 25.96 -9.50
CA LEU A 50 -18.02 24.84 -8.99
C LEU A 50 -18.18 24.74 -7.47
N VAL A 51 -18.31 23.52 -6.97
CA VAL A 51 -18.33 23.23 -5.53
C VAL A 51 -17.23 22.22 -5.21
N ARG A 52 -16.39 22.57 -4.23
CA ARG A 52 -15.27 21.76 -3.73
C ARG A 52 -15.39 21.60 -2.22
N PRO A 53 -15.63 20.40 -1.68
CA PRO A 53 -15.58 20.19 -0.24
C PRO A 53 -14.13 20.10 0.26
N ASN A 54 -13.87 20.68 1.43
CA ASN A 54 -12.62 20.47 2.18
C ASN A 54 -12.79 19.42 3.28
N VAL A 55 -14.04 19.12 3.66
CA VAL A 55 -14.39 18.09 4.66
C VAL A 55 -15.39 17.11 4.06
N ILE A 56 -15.09 15.82 4.18
CA ILE A 56 -16.01 14.74 3.76
C ILE A 56 -16.75 14.15 4.97
N ARG A 57 -16.11 14.12 6.15
CA ARG A 57 -16.69 13.60 7.41
C ARG A 57 -16.35 14.51 8.61
N PRO A 58 -17.35 14.97 9.37
CA PRO A 58 -18.80 14.87 9.10
C PRO A 58 -19.15 15.54 7.76
N PHE A 59 -20.11 14.99 7.01
CA PHE A 59 -20.45 15.53 5.69
C PHE A 59 -21.13 16.91 5.85
N PRO A 60 -20.67 17.96 5.15
CA PRO A 60 -21.13 19.34 5.35
C PRO A 60 -22.48 19.59 4.65
N ILE A 61 -23.54 18.96 5.18
CA ILE A 61 -24.88 18.96 4.58
C ILE A 61 -25.43 20.39 4.43
N ALA A 62 -25.25 21.25 5.44
CA ALA A 62 -25.82 22.59 5.42
C ALA A 62 -25.20 23.46 4.32
N GLU A 63 -23.88 23.41 4.18
CA GLU A 63 -23.11 24.17 3.19
C GLU A 63 -23.38 23.64 1.78
N VAL A 64 -23.41 22.32 1.60
CA VAL A 64 -23.77 21.69 0.31
C VAL A 64 -25.16 22.11 -0.13
N ARG A 65 -26.15 22.10 0.78
CA ARG A 65 -27.52 22.56 0.48
C ARG A 65 -27.58 24.04 0.13
N ALA A 66 -26.85 24.88 0.87
CA ALA A 66 -26.82 26.31 0.62
C ALA A 66 -26.26 26.64 -0.78
N LEU A 67 -25.21 25.94 -1.21
CA LEU A 67 -24.58 26.17 -2.52
C LEU A 67 -25.36 25.54 -3.68
N LEU A 68 -25.88 24.32 -3.51
CA LEU A 68 -26.46 23.55 -4.62
C LEU A 68 -27.99 23.59 -4.67
N GLY A 69 -28.67 24.07 -3.63
CA GLY A 69 -30.12 23.97 -3.49
C GLY A 69 -30.93 24.67 -4.59
N ASN A 70 -30.33 25.66 -5.27
CA ASN A 70 -30.95 26.43 -6.35
C ASN A 70 -30.43 26.07 -7.76
N VAL A 71 -29.44 25.17 -7.85
CA VAL A 71 -28.87 24.74 -9.13
C VAL A 71 -29.87 23.85 -9.86
N LYS A 72 -30.04 24.01 -11.17
CA LYS A 72 -30.98 23.20 -11.96
C LYS A 72 -30.34 21.91 -12.47
N GLY A 73 -29.07 21.97 -12.89
CA GLY A 73 -28.31 20.82 -13.37
C GLY A 73 -26.95 20.69 -12.70
N LEU A 74 -26.63 19.48 -12.23
CA LEU A 74 -25.42 19.19 -11.47
C LEU A 74 -24.73 17.95 -12.03
N VAL A 75 -23.42 18.06 -12.26
CA VAL A 75 -22.55 16.90 -12.42
C VAL A 75 -21.75 16.72 -11.13
N VAL A 76 -21.77 15.53 -10.55
CA VAL A 76 -20.89 15.14 -9.45
C VAL A 76 -19.81 14.21 -10.00
N ALA A 77 -18.57 14.66 -9.93
CA ALA A 77 -17.42 13.94 -10.44
C ALA A 77 -16.62 13.29 -9.30
N ASP A 78 -16.63 11.96 -9.26
CA ASP A 78 -15.90 11.15 -8.29
C ASP A 78 -14.68 10.49 -8.96
N ARG A 79 -13.57 10.35 -8.24
CA ARG A 79 -12.44 9.47 -8.65
C ARG A 79 -12.57 8.04 -8.13
N GLN A 80 -13.69 7.73 -7.48
CA GLN A 80 -13.99 6.43 -6.92
C GLN A 80 -15.40 6.02 -7.32
N ASP A 81 -15.63 4.72 -7.38
CA ASP A 81 -16.93 4.16 -7.68
C ASP A 81 -17.37 3.23 -6.54
N ASN A 82 -18.68 3.19 -6.28
CA ASN A 82 -19.30 2.21 -5.40
C ASN A 82 -20.06 1.23 -6.28
N PHE A 83 -19.42 0.11 -6.64
CA PHE A 83 -20.02 -0.89 -7.52
C PHE A 83 -21.39 -1.33 -7.01
N GLY A 84 -22.39 -1.26 -7.89
CA GLY A 84 -23.80 -1.56 -7.56
C GLY A 84 -24.60 -0.39 -6.99
N ALA A 85 -23.97 0.72 -6.59
CA ALA A 85 -24.65 1.90 -6.04
C ALA A 85 -24.98 2.99 -7.08
N TRP A 86 -24.67 2.77 -8.36
CA TRP A 86 -24.97 3.68 -9.47
C TRP A 86 -24.39 5.10 -9.29
N GLY A 87 -23.17 5.19 -8.75
CA GLY A 87 -22.45 6.44 -8.54
C GLY A 87 -21.31 6.30 -7.54
N GLY A 88 -20.37 7.25 -7.57
CA GLY A 88 -19.36 7.39 -6.54
C GLY A 88 -19.95 7.85 -5.20
N ALA A 89 -19.13 7.80 -4.15
CA ALA A 89 -19.59 8.12 -2.81
C ALA A 89 -20.12 9.55 -2.70
N MET A 90 -19.48 10.53 -3.36
CA MET A 90 -19.94 11.92 -3.26
C MET A 90 -21.24 12.13 -4.03
N ALA A 91 -21.41 11.50 -5.18
CA ALA A 91 -22.68 11.55 -5.91
C ALA A 91 -23.86 11.09 -5.03
N ILE A 92 -23.67 10.05 -4.22
CA ILE A 92 -24.70 9.54 -3.30
C ILE A 92 -24.97 10.55 -2.17
N GLU A 93 -23.92 11.04 -1.51
CA GLU A 93 -24.03 11.99 -0.40
C GLU A 93 -24.70 13.31 -0.83
N VAL A 94 -24.31 13.85 -1.99
CA VAL A 94 -24.87 15.09 -2.53
C VAL A 94 -26.34 14.91 -2.92
N LYS A 95 -26.70 13.80 -3.57
CA LYS A 95 -28.11 13.49 -3.89
C LYS A 95 -28.95 13.39 -2.61
N ALA A 96 -28.46 12.70 -1.59
CA ALA A 96 -29.15 12.58 -0.30
C ALA A 96 -29.26 13.93 0.43
N ALA A 97 -28.22 14.77 0.38
CA ALA A 97 -28.27 16.11 0.96
C ALA A 97 -29.36 16.96 0.30
N LEU A 98 -29.46 16.96 -1.03
CA LEU A 98 -30.42 17.76 -1.78
C LEU A 98 -31.88 17.37 -1.54
N GLN A 99 -32.17 16.09 -1.22
CA GLN A 99 -33.52 15.65 -0.84
C GLN A 99 -34.09 16.39 0.39
N GLY A 100 -33.22 16.91 1.27
CA GLY A 100 -33.67 17.68 2.42
C GLY A 100 -33.94 19.17 2.14
N VAL A 101 -33.81 19.63 0.89
CA VAL A 101 -34.15 21.00 0.49
C VAL A 101 -35.57 21.00 -0.08
N LYS A 102 -36.49 21.68 0.62
CA LYS A 102 -37.91 21.73 0.23
C LYS A 102 -38.06 22.34 -1.17
N GLY A 103 -38.72 21.60 -2.08
CA GLY A 103 -38.96 22.04 -3.45
C GLY A 103 -37.74 21.98 -4.37
N ASN A 104 -36.65 21.32 -3.95
CA ASN A 104 -35.49 21.13 -4.80
C ASN A 104 -35.82 20.28 -6.03
N ALA A 105 -35.40 20.75 -7.19
CA ALA A 105 -35.59 20.08 -8.48
C ALA A 105 -34.26 19.81 -9.20
N THR A 106 -33.14 19.90 -8.48
CA THR A 106 -31.79 19.74 -9.05
C THR A 106 -31.65 18.35 -9.65
N GLN A 107 -31.29 18.31 -10.93
CA GLN A 107 -31.04 17.06 -11.65
C GLN A 107 -29.54 16.73 -11.59
N VAL A 108 -29.20 15.52 -11.13
CA VAL A 108 -27.82 15.15 -10.78
C VAL A 108 -27.31 13.97 -11.62
N ALA A 109 -26.28 14.19 -12.42
CA ALA A 109 -25.50 13.15 -13.08
C ALA A 109 -24.24 12.80 -12.29
N ALA A 110 -23.89 11.51 -12.23
CA ALA A 110 -22.68 11.02 -11.59
C ALA A 110 -21.63 10.63 -12.65
N ARG A 111 -20.41 11.12 -12.52
CA ARG A 111 -19.30 10.80 -13.44
C ARG A 111 -18.12 10.26 -12.65
N VAL A 112 -17.69 9.04 -12.97
CA VAL A 112 -16.46 8.48 -12.42
C VAL A 112 -15.32 8.79 -13.39
N PHE A 113 -14.32 9.56 -12.97
CA PHE A 113 -13.24 10.02 -13.84
C PHE A 113 -11.86 9.59 -13.35
N GLY A 114 -10.84 9.74 -14.20
CA GLY A 114 -9.46 9.38 -13.88
C GLY A 114 -9.20 7.86 -13.84
N THR A 115 -10.13 7.06 -14.37
CA THR A 115 -9.97 5.60 -14.47
C THR A 115 -8.71 5.24 -15.26
N GLY A 116 -7.94 4.29 -14.74
CA GLY A 116 -6.66 3.90 -15.33
C GLY A 116 -5.53 4.91 -15.12
N GLY A 117 -5.69 5.87 -14.19
CA GLY A 117 -4.67 6.90 -13.93
C GLY A 117 -4.64 8.00 -14.99
N LYS A 118 -5.73 8.17 -15.76
CA LYS A 118 -5.85 9.26 -16.73
C LYS A 118 -5.81 10.61 -16.01
N GLU A 119 -5.03 11.52 -16.56
CA GLU A 119 -5.01 12.91 -16.14
C GLU A 119 -6.37 13.57 -16.37
N PHE A 120 -6.63 14.65 -15.63
CA PHE A 120 -7.85 15.44 -15.74
C PHE A 120 -7.48 16.85 -16.19
N PHE A 121 -7.96 17.23 -17.36
CA PHE A 121 -7.64 18.50 -18.02
C PHE A 121 -8.80 19.50 -17.94
N VAL A 122 -8.54 20.73 -18.36
CA VAL A 122 -9.54 21.81 -18.37
C VAL A 122 -10.70 21.45 -19.32
N GLU A 123 -10.40 20.80 -20.44
CA GLU A 123 -11.36 20.35 -21.44
C GLU A 123 -12.36 19.34 -20.84
N ASP A 124 -11.89 18.45 -19.97
CA ASP A 124 -12.74 17.47 -19.28
C ASP A 124 -13.75 18.19 -18.36
N ALA A 125 -13.28 19.19 -17.62
CA ALA A 125 -14.15 20.02 -16.77
C ALA A 125 -15.13 20.85 -17.60
N VAL A 126 -14.71 21.39 -18.75
CA VAL A 126 -15.59 22.09 -19.70
C VAL A 126 -16.70 21.16 -20.19
N GLU A 127 -16.37 19.92 -20.57
CA GLU A 127 -17.34 18.94 -21.03
C GLU A 127 -18.38 18.63 -19.94
N MET A 128 -17.94 18.35 -18.72
CA MET A 128 -18.83 18.10 -17.57
C MET A 128 -19.72 19.30 -17.24
N LEU A 129 -19.21 20.53 -17.30
CA LEU A 129 -20.00 21.74 -17.05
C LEU A 129 -21.02 22.01 -18.16
N ARG A 130 -20.66 21.75 -19.43
CA ARG A 130 -21.62 21.82 -20.54
C ARG A 130 -22.69 20.73 -20.43
N GLU A 131 -22.34 19.56 -19.92
CA GLU A 131 -23.30 18.53 -19.59
C GLU A 131 -24.28 18.99 -18.50
N ALA A 132 -23.77 19.59 -17.41
CA ALA A 132 -24.58 20.16 -16.34
C ALA A 132 -25.57 21.23 -16.88
N LEU A 133 -25.13 22.08 -17.82
CA LEU A 133 -26.00 23.05 -18.50
C LEU A 133 -27.09 22.39 -19.36
N LYS A 134 -26.75 21.31 -20.08
CA LYS A 134 -27.75 20.54 -20.86
C LYS A 134 -28.80 19.95 -19.93
N ILE A 135 -28.39 19.40 -18.80
CA ILE A 135 -29.28 18.87 -17.76
C ILE A 135 -30.17 20.00 -17.21
N ALA A 136 -29.59 21.16 -16.87
CA ALA A 136 -30.32 22.31 -16.38
C ALA A 136 -31.41 22.79 -17.36
N LYS A 137 -31.10 22.79 -18.67
CA LYS A 137 -32.04 23.16 -19.73
C LYS A 137 -33.14 22.11 -19.95
N ALA A 138 -32.78 20.83 -19.90
CA ALA A 138 -33.72 19.74 -20.16
C ALA A 138 -34.63 19.44 -18.97
N GLY A 139 -34.19 19.72 -17.73
CA GLY A 139 -34.90 19.33 -16.52
C GLY A 139 -34.89 17.83 -16.26
N ALA A 140 -34.02 17.06 -16.93
CA ALA A 140 -33.86 15.62 -16.77
C ALA A 140 -32.42 15.18 -17.07
N VAL A 141 -32.00 14.05 -16.49
CA VAL A 141 -30.69 13.42 -16.75
C VAL A 141 -30.86 12.23 -17.70
N ALA A 142 -30.30 12.32 -18.90
CA ALA A 142 -30.36 11.21 -19.88
C ALA A 142 -29.52 10.00 -19.44
N VAL A 143 -28.31 10.25 -18.92
CA VAL A 143 -27.38 9.21 -18.44
C VAL A 143 -27.03 9.49 -16.98
N PRO A 144 -27.75 8.87 -16.02
CA PRO A 144 -27.57 9.16 -14.59
C PRO A 144 -26.17 8.86 -14.04
N TYR A 145 -25.47 7.90 -14.64
CA TYR A 145 -24.19 7.39 -14.20
C TYR A 145 -23.35 6.90 -15.39
N ALA A 146 -22.08 7.30 -15.45
CA ALA A 146 -21.13 6.86 -16.48
C ALA A 146 -19.67 7.02 -16.01
N TYR A 147 -18.78 6.24 -16.62
CA TYR A 147 -17.33 6.49 -16.53
C TYR A 147 -16.93 7.53 -17.57
N PHE A 148 -16.36 8.63 -17.11
CA PHE A 148 -15.88 9.72 -17.96
C PHE A 148 -14.46 9.43 -18.46
N GLY A 149 -14.25 9.56 -19.77
CA GLY A 149 -12.95 9.30 -20.41
C GLY A 149 -12.54 7.82 -20.41
N ALA A 150 -13.43 6.89 -20.09
CA ALA A 150 -13.15 5.46 -20.23
C ALA A 150 -13.31 5.03 -21.70
N ASN A 151 -12.29 4.40 -22.26
CA ASN A 151 -12.30 3.87 -23.62
C ASN A 151 -12.20 2.34 -23.54
N PRO A 152 -12.83 1.58 -24.46
CA PRO A 152 -12.78 0.11 -24.48
C PRO A 152 -11.37 -0.48 -24.73
N GLY A 153 -10.35 0.36 -24.88
CA GLY A 153 -9.00 -0.03 -25.31
C GLY A 153 -8.95 -0.30 -26.81
N ASP A 154 -7.74 -0.40 -27.35
CA ASP A 154 -7.52 -0.88 -28.72
C ASP A 154 -7.30 -2.41 -28.67
N PRO A 155 -8.23 -3.22 -29.21
CA PRO A 155 -8.09 -4.68 -29.22
C PRO A 155 -6.86 -5.18 -30.00
N SER A 156 -6.30 -4.34 -30.88
CA SER A 156 -5.10 -4.67 -31.67
C SER A 156 -3.79 -4.30 -30.97
N TYR A 157 -3.85 -3.59 -29.83
CA TYR A 157 -2.67 -3.18 -29.09
C TYR A 157 -1.90 -4.39 -28.56
N THR A 158 -0.69 -4.57 -29.05
CA THR A 158 0.24 -5.57 -28.55
C THR A 158 1.27 -4.88 -27.67
N PRO A 159 1.27 -5.09 -26.34
CA PRO A 159 2.25 -4.46 -25.46
C PRO A 159 3.67 -4.95 -25.79
N PRO A 160 4.68 -4.07 -25.69
CA PRO A 160 6.06 -4.47 -25.94
C PRO A 160 6.52 -5.53 -24.94
N LYS A 161 7.03 -6.65 -25.44
CA LYS A 161 7.58 -7.72 -24.60
C LYS A 161 8.99 -7.34 -24.13
N ALA A 162 9.12 -6.96 -22.87
CA ALA A 162 10.41 -6.59 -22.29
C ALA A 162 11.30 -7.81 -21.94
N PHE A 163 10.69 -8.93 -21.55
CA PHE A 163 11.39 -10.13 -21.10
C PHE A 163 10.70 -11.40 -21.58
N ASP A 164 11.48 -12.48 -21.72
CA ASP A 164 10.91 -13.82 -21.81
C ASP A 164 10.38 -14.28 -20.44
N PRO A 165 9.22 -14.97 -20.42
CA PRO A 165 8.69 -15.59 -19.20
C PRO A 165 9.69 -16.60 -18.62
N ILE A 166 9.77 -16.64 -17.29
CA ILE A 166 10.58 -17.66 -16.60
C ILE A 166 9.91 -19.03 -16.72
N THR A 167 10.66 -20.02 -17.18
CA THR A 167 10.21 -21.41 -17.28
C THR A 167 10.26 -22.12 -15.93
N GLU A 168 9.50 -23.21 -15.78
CA GLU A 168 9.52 -24.04 -14.57
C GLU A 168 10.92 -24.61 -14.29
N ALA A 169 11.64 -25.03 -15.34
CA ALA A 169 12.99 -25.60 -15.25
C ALA A 169 13.99 -24.58 -14.69
N GLU A 170 13.90 -23.31 -15.10
CA GLU A 170 14.75 -22.24 -14.55
C GLU A 170 14.37 -21.85 -13.12
N ALA A 171 13.09 -21.97 -12.77
CA ALA A 171 12.57 -21.60 -11.46
C ALA A 171 12.74 -22.68 -10.38
N SER A 172 13.11 -23.91 -10.75
CA SER A 172 12.99 -25.09 -9.89
C SER A 172 14.30 -25.87 -9.70
N GLY A 173 14.32 -26.83 -8.77
CA GLY A 173 15.35 -27.86 -8.62
C GLY A 173 16.50 -27.55 -7.67
N LEU A 174 16.57 -26.34 -7.09
CA LEU A 174 17.71 -25.93 -6.25
C LEU A 174 17.48 -26.08 -4.75
N ILE A 175 16.23 -25.98 -4.29
CA ILE A 175 15.86 -26.09 -2.87
C ILE A 175 14.85 -27.21 -2.68
N ARG A 176 15.03 -27.96 -1.59
CA ARG A 176 14.10 -29.02 -1.17
C ARG A 176 13.74 -28.80 0.29
N VAL A 177 12.46 -28.99 0.60
CA VAL A 177 11.94 -28.96 1.98
C VAL A 177 11.47 -30.35 2.32
N GLU A 178 12.03 -30.90 3.40
CA GLU A 178 11.64 -32.20 3.96
C GLU A 178 11.04 -31.98 5.33
N THR A 179 10.01 -32.75 5.70
CA THR A 179 9.40 -32.69 7.03
C THR A 179 9.86 -33.92 7.79
N THR A 180 10.48 -33.73 8.96
CA THR A 180 10.90 -34.82 9.84
C THR A 180 9.67 -35.51 10.47
N PRO A 181 9.81 -36.73 11.01
CA PRO A 181 8.71 -37.41 11.71
C PRO A 181 8.10 -36.61 12.86
N GLU A 182 8.90 -35.74 13.49
CA GLU A 182 8.49 -34.82 14.56
C GLU A 182 7.79 -33.55 14.04
N GLY A 183 7.56 -33.45 12.73
CA GLY A 183 6.86 -32.33 12.10
C GLY A 183 7.74 -31.12 11.78
N LYS A 184 9.06 -31.20 12.01
CA LYS A 184 9.98 -30.08 11.76
C LYS A 184 10.33 -30.00 10.27
N MET A 185 10.36 -28.79 9.69
CA MET A 185 10.82 -28.59 8.31
C MET A 185 12.33 -28.39 8.23
N GLU A 186 13.00 -29.24 7.46
CA GLU A 186 14.40 -29.11 7.07
C GLU A 186 14.54 -28.63 5.64
N VAL A 187 15.39 -27.62 5.42
CA VAL A 187 15.63 -27.04 4.09
C VAL A 187 17.01 -27.44 3.59
N LYS A 188 17.05 -28.17 2.47
CA LYS A 188 18.26 -28.61 1.78
C LYS A 188 18.48 -27.79 0.49
N GLY A 189 19.72 -27.70 0.04
CA GLY A 189 20.07 -27.01 -1.21
C GLY A 189 20.25 -25.49 -1.11
N ASN A 190 20.23 -24.92 0.10
CA ASN A 190 20.50 -23.50 0.37
C ASN A 190 21.99 -23.13 0.21
N ILE A 191 22.55 -23.39 -0.97
CA ILE A 191 23.93 -23.07 -1.35
C ILE A 191 23.90 -21.80 -2.18
N LEU A 192 24.33 -20.67 -1.58
CA LEU A 192 24.22 -19.33 -2.17
C LEU A 192 24.79 -19.23 -3.58
N ARG A 193 25.90 -19.94 -3.87
CA ARG A 193 26.53 -19.99 -5.19
C ARG A 193 25.60 -20.60 -6.24
N ASN A 194 24.96 -21.73 -5.94
CA ASN A 194 24.07 -22.39 -6.90
C ASN A 194 22.81 -21.53 -7.13
N LEU A 195 22.32 -20.86 -6.09
CA LEU A 195 21.18 -19.95 -6.17
C LEU A 195 21.47 -18.65 -6.96
N THR A 196 22.67 -18.43 -7.50
CA THR A 196 22.90 -17.35 -8.46
C THR A 196 22.44 -17.70 -9.87
N GLU A 197 22.26 -19.00 -10.18
CA GLU A 197 21.77 -19.48 -11.48
C GLU A 197 20.26 -19.23 -11.65
N ARG A 198 19.52 -19.14 -10.54
CA ARG A 198 18.08 -18.84 -10.56
C ARG A 198 17.83 -17.42 -11.10
N PRO A 199 17.03 -17.26 -12.17
CA PRO A 199 16.74 -15.94 -12.71
C PRO A 199 15.94 -15.11 -11.71
N LYS A 200 16.19 -13.79 -11.71
CA LYS A 200 15.39 -12.85 -10.93
C LYS A 200 13.98 -12.79 -11.52
N ARG A 201 12.95 -12.95 -10.69
CA ARG A 201 11.54 -12.80 -11.09
C ARG A 201 11.15 -11.34 -11.32
N ILE A 202 11.84 -10.42 -10.66
CA ILE A 202 11.81 -8.98 -10.95
C ILE A 202 13.10 -8.63 -11.69
N GLY A 203 12.96 -8.31 -12.97
CA GLY A 203 14.04 -8.00 -13.90
C GLY A 203 14.69 -6.63 -13.66
N PRO A 204 15.83 -6.37 -14.33
CA PRO A 204 16.48 -5.06 -14.32
C PRO A 204 15.64 -4.00 -15.06
N GLY A 205 16.07 -2.73 -15.02
CA GLY A 205 15.41 -1.64 -15.76
C GLY A 205 14.20 -1.01 -15.06
N HIS A 206 14.00 -1.28 -13.77
CA HIS A 206 12.98 -0.62 -12.93
C HIS A 206 13.48 0.74 -12.38
N GLY A 207 12.56 1.68 -12.15
CA GLY A 207 12.85 3.05 -11.69
C GLY A 207 13.14 3.21 -10.19
N ALA A 208 13.62 2.16 -9.52
CA ALA A 208 13.89 2.19 -8.09
C ALA A 208 15.13 3.05 -7.77
N CYS A 209 15.14 3.73 -6.62
CA CYS A 209 16.32 4.46 -6.16
C CYS A 209 17.54 3.51 -6.05
N PRO A 210 18.78 3.99 -6.31
CA PRO A 210 19.98 3.22 -6.01
C PRO A 210 19.98 2.83 -4.52
N GLY A 211 20.38 1.58 -4.21
CA GLY A 211 20.34 1.06 -2.84
C GLY A 211 18.94 0.76 -2.28
N CYS A 212 17.89 0.74 -3.10
CA CYS A 212 16.53 0.38 -2.65
C CYS A 212 16.48 -1.03 -2.03
N GLY A 213 16.11 -1.12 -0.74
CA GLY A 213 16.02 -2.38 -0.01
C GLY A 213 14.89 -3.31 -0.48
N ILE A 214 13.85 -2.79 -1.14
CA ILE A 214 12.66 -3.57 -1.56
C ILE A 214 13.09 -4.73 -2.46
N PHE A 215 13.88 -4.44 -3.51
CA PHE A 215 14.26 -5.46 -4.49
C PHE A 215 15.43 -6.31 -4.02
N VAL A 216 16.26 -5.83 -3.07
CA VAL A 216 17.27 -6.68 -2.43
C VAL A 216 16.58 -7.76 -1.60
N ASN A 217 15.60 -7.36 -0.78
CA ASN A 217 14.78 -8.27 0.01
C ASN A 217 13.98 -9.23 -0.87
N MET A 218 13.17 -8.71 -1.79
CA MET A 218 12.31 -9.55 -2.64
C MET A 218 13.11 -10.51 -3.52
N ASN A 219 14.21 -10.08 -4.13
CA ASN A 219 15.04 -10.99 -4.94
C ASN A 219 15.70 -12.06 -4.08
N THR A 220 16.17 -11.73 -2.88
CA THR A 220 16.79 -12.71 -1.98
C THR A 220 15.75 -13.70 -1.45
N PHE A 221 14.58 -13.23 -1.04
CA PHE A 221 13.46 -14.07 -0.60
C PHE A 221 13.00 -15.00 -1.72
N MET A 222 12.79 -14.47 -2.94
CA MET A 222 12.35 -15.28 -4.08
C MET A 222 13.36 -16.35 -4.50
N LYS A 223 14.66 -16.23 -4.15
CA LYS A 223 15.61 -17.35 -4.36
C LYS A 223 15.21 -18.60 -3.57
N GLY A 224 14.47 -18.46 -2.48
CA GLY A 224 13.94 -19.56 -1.67
C GLY A 224 12.70 -20.25 -2.23
N ILE A 225 12.08 -19.70 -3.27
CA ILE A 225 10.78 -20.14 -3.81
C ILE A 225 11.01 -20.92 -5.10
N GLU A 226 10.51 -22.16 -5.16
CA GLU A 226 10.55 -23.04 -6.34
C GLU A 226 9.36 -22.79 -7.28
N GLY A 227 9.49 -23.13 -8.57
CA GLY A 227 8.36 -23.14 -9.51
C GLY A 227 7.74 -21.77 -9.83
N HIS A 228 6.52 -21.83 -10.37
CA HIS A 228 5.78 -20.65 -10.82
C HIS A 228 5.26 -19.81 -9.66
N VAL A 229 5.29 -18.50 -9.87
CA VAL A 229 4.83 -17.49 -8.90
C VAL A 229 3.88 -16.53 -9.59
N VAL A 230 2.73 -16.28 -8.95
CA VAL A 230 1.87 -15.14 -9.25
C VAL A 230 2.11 -14.11 -8.16
N VAL A 231 2.46 -12.89 -8.54
CA VAL A 231 2.74 -11.82 -7.59
C VAL A 231 1.71 -10.70 -7.72
N LEU A 232 1.20 -10.24 -6.57
CA LEU A 232 0.43 -9.02 -6.47
C LEU A 232 1.25 -7.97 -5.73
N PHE A 233 1.42 -6.77 -6.28
CA PHE A 233 1.92 -5.63 -5.50
C PHE A 233 0.78 -4.69 -5.13
N HIS A 234 0.67 -4.37 -3.84
CA HIS A 234 -0.09 -3.19 -3.41
C HIS A 234 0.49 -1.93 -4.05
N THR A 235 -0.39 -0.94 -4.29
CA THR A 235 0.03 0.41 -4.67
C THR A 235 1.09 0.93 -3.68
N GLY A 236 2.21 1.41 -4.18
CA GLY A 236 3.35 1.84 -3.38
C GLY A 236 4.63 1.81 -4.20
N CYS A 237 5.78 2.10 -3.59
CA CYS A 237 7.06 2.17 -4.32
C CYS A 237 7.32 0.93 -5.17
N GLY A 238 7.12 -0.27 -4.60
CA GLY A 238 7.38 -1.54 -5.31
C GLY A 238 6.59 -1.66 -6.61
N MET A 239 5.31 -1.28 -6.61
CA MET A 239 4.49 -1.21 -7.82
C MET A 239 5.01 -0.12 -8.76
N VAL A 240 5.03 1.14 -8.29
CA VAL A 240 5.28 2.32 -9.15
C VAL A 240 6.58 2.21 -9.92
N VAL A 241 7.65 1.74 -9.28
CA VAL A 241 8.96 1.67 -9.92
C VAL A 241 9.12 0.47 -10.86
N THR A 242 8.25 -0.54 -10.78
CA THR A 242 8.34 -1.76 -11.61
C THR A 242 7.37 -1.78 -12.79
N THR A 243 6.40 -0.87 -12.86
CA THR A 243 5.33 -0.88 -13.88
C THR A 243 5.24 0.44 -14.65
N GLY A 244 6.38 1.03 -14.99
CA GLY A 244 6.42 2.25 -15.80
C GLY A 244 5.90 1.99 -17.22
N TYR A 245 4.74 2.54 -17.56
CA TYR A 245 4.09 2.33 -18.86
C TYR A 245 5.00 2.74 -20.04
N PRO A 246 5.05 1.96 -21.14
CA PRO A 246 4.30 0.73 -21.43
C PRO A 246 4.99 -0.57 -20.94
N TYR A 247 6.04 -0.46 -20.12
CA TYR A 247 6.90 -1.58 -19.73
C TYR A 247 6.59 -2.14 -18.33
N THR A 248 7.11 -3.34 -18.08
CA THR A 248 7.07 -3.99 -16.77
C THR A 248 8.40 -4.65 -16.48
N ALA A 249 8.85 -4.59 -15.22
CA ALA A 249 10.01 -5.31 -14.73
C ALA A 249 9.67 -6.75 -14.30
N HIS A 250 8.39 -7.15 -14.28
CA HIS A 250 8.00 -8.48 -13.83
C HIS A 250 8.20 -9.52 -14.94
N LYS A 251 9.01 -10.55 -14.67
CA LYS A 251 9.23 -11.72 -15.55
C LYS A 251 8.28 -12.89 -15.26
N ILE A 252 7.30 -12.64 -14.42
CA ILE A 252 6.29 -13.58 -13.91
C ILE A 252 4.91 -12.93 -14.00
N THR A 253 3.84 -13.70 -13.80
CA THR A 253 2.48 -13.16 -13.76
C THR A 253 2.36 -12.14 -12.62
N TYR A 254 2.00 -10.92 -12.99
CA TYR A 254 1.89 -9.77 -12.12
C TYR A 254 0.45 -9.28 -12.05
N ILE A 255 0.00 -8.94 -10.85
CA ILE A 255 -1.30 -8.35 -10.58
C ILE A 255 -1.10 -7.03 -9.83
N HIS A 256 -1.85 -6.02 -10.25
CA HIS A 256 -2.05 -4.80 -9.50
C HIS A 256 -3.53 -4.64 -9.19
N ASN A 257 -3.84 -4.21 -7.97
CA ASN A 257 -5.13 -3.63 -7.63
C ASN A 257 -4.89 -2.49 -6.62
N LEU A 258 -5.95 -1.81 -6.20
CA LEU A 258 -5.91 -0.65 -5.33
C LEU A 258 -5.14 -0.89 -4.03
N PHE A 259 -4.72 0.22 -3.41
CA PHE A 259 -3.80 0.21 -2.27
C PHE A 259 -4.34 -0.57 -1.06
N GLN A 260 -5.66 -0.59 -0.88
CA GLN A 260 -6.33 -1.14 0.28
C GLN A 260 -6.78 -2.60 0.15
N ASN A 261 -6.78 -3.19 -1.06
CA ASN A 261 -7.55 -4.42 -1.33
C ASN A 261 -6.75 -5.58 -1.95
N GLY A 262 -5.41 -5.53 -1.95
CA GLY A 262 -4.58 -6.58 -2.53
C GLY A 262 -4.79 -7.95 -1.89
N ALA A 263 -4.95 -8.02 -0.57
CA ALA A 263 -5.21 -9.30 0.12
C ALA A 263 -6.55 -9.91 -0.30
N ALA A 264 -7.60 -9.10 -0.41
CA ALA A 264 -8.90 -9.55 -0.91
C ALA A 264 -8.83 -9.97 -2.38
N THR A 265 -8.09 -9.22 -3.19
CA THR A 265 -7.87 -9.53 -4.62
C THR A 265 -7.17 -10.88 -4.77
N LEU A 266 -6.04 -11.08 -4.10
CA LEU A 266 -5.27 -12.31 -4.21
C LEU A 266 -6.02 -13.49 -3.60
N SER A 267 -6.80 -13.28 -2.53
CA SER A 267 -7.71 -14.32 -2.00
C SER A 267 -8.65 -14.82 -3.10
N GLY A 268 -9.31 -13.90 -3.83
CA GLY A 268 -10.20 -14.28 -4.93
C GLY A 268 -9.49 -15.02 -6.07
N VAL A 269 -8.24 -14.67 -6.37
CA VAL A 269 -7.41 -15.38 -7.36
C VAL A 269 -7.06 -16.79 -6.88
N VAL A 270 -6.70 -16.96 -5.61
CA VAL A 270 -6.41 -18.29 -5.03
C VAL A 270 -7.65 -19.18 -5.07
N GLU A 271 -8.81 -18.68 -4.61
CA GLU A 271 -10.07 -19.43 -4.64
C GLU A 271 -10.48 -19.80 -6.08
N MET A 272 -10.32 -18.87 -7.01
CA MET A 272 -10.59 -19.13 -8.44
C MET A 272 -9.66 -20.20 -9.01
N PHE A 273 -8.37 -20.18 -8.65
CA PHE A 273 -7.42 -21.21 -9.07
C PHE A 273 -7.80 -22.59 -8.52
N ASP A 274 -8.11 -22.69 -7.23
CA ASP A 274 -8.49 -23.94 -6.58
C ASP A 274 -9.83 -24.49 -7.12
N GLU A 275 -10.82 -23.63 -7.36
CA GLU A 275 -12.09 -24.04 -7.96
C GLU A 275 -11.93 -24.50 -9.41
N ARG A 276 -11.07 -23.83 -10.20
CA ARG A 276 -10.79 -24.30 -11.57
C ARG A 276 -10.04 -25.64 -11.59
N LYS A 277 -9.19 -25.92 -10.58
CA LYS A 277 -8.62 -27.25 -10.37
C LYS A 277 -9.67 -28.28 -9.97
N SER A 278 -10.61 -27.92 -9.10
CA SER A 278 -11.70 -28.80 -8.64
C SER A 278 -12.57 -29.26 -9.82
N ARG A 279 -12.84 -28.34 -10.75
CA ARG A 279 -13.60 -28.55 -11.99
C ARG A 279 -12.84 -29.25 -13.11
N GLY A 280 -11.53 -29.47 -12.95
CA GLY A 280 -10.68 -30.09 -13.97
C GLY A 280 -10.31 -29.16 -15.13
N GLU A 281 -10.48 -27.85 -14.99
CA GLU A 281 -10.06 -26.84 -15.98
C GLU A 281 -8.56 -26.53 -15.89
N ILE A 282 -7.93 -26.85 -14.76
CA ILE A 282 -6.49 -26.75 -14.50
C ILE A 282 -6.00 -28.11 -13.99
N PRO A 283 -4.81 -28.60 -14.41
CA PRO A 283 -4.25 -29.86 -13.89
C PRO A 283 -4.17 -29.89 -12.36
N LYS A 284 -4.51 -31.04 -11.76
CA LYS A 284 -4.56 -31.18 -10.29
C LYS A 284 -3.20 -31.02 -9.63
N ASP A 285 -2.14 -31.41 -10.33
CA ASP A 285 -0.74 -31.33 -9.93
C ASP A 285 -0.10 -29.96 -10.21
N GLU A 286 -0.77 -29.07 -10.94
CA GLU A 286 -0.30 -27.69 -11.18
C GLU A 286 -0.11 -26.95 -9.85
N LYS A 287 1.06 -26.34 -9.66
CA LYS A 287 1.44 -25.65 -8.43
C LYS A 287 1.91 -24.23 -8.73
N ILE A 288 1.16 -23.27 -8.19
CA ILE A 288 1.50 -21.85 -8.25
C ILE A 288 1.63 -21.32 -6.83
N THR A 289 2.72 -20.60 -6.56
CA THR A 289 2.86 -19.84 -5.31
C THR A 289 2.30 -18.44 -5.49
N PHE A 290 1.28 -18.10 -4.71
CA PHE A 290 0.67 -16.78 -4.72
C PHE A 290 1.33 -15.89 -3.66
N ILE A 291 1.91 -14.76 -4.08
CA ILE A 291 2.61 -13.83 -3.20
C ILE A 291 2.02 -12.44 -3.33
N MET A 292 1.52 -11.90 -2.23
CA MET A 292 1.20 -10.49 -2.11
C MET A 292 2.39 -9.75 -1.51
N VAL A 293 2.80 -8.65 -2.14
CA VAL A 293 3.85 -7.77 -1.66
C VAL A 293 3.24 -6.42 -1.29
N THR A 294 3.53 -5.95 -0.08
CA THR A 294 3.02 -4.67 0.42
C THR A 294 4.12 -3.90 1.14
N GLY A 295 4.06 -2.58 1.08
CA GLY A 295 4.80 -1.74 2.03
C GLY A 295 4.08 -1.69 3.38
N ASP A 296 4.75 -1.19 4.41
CA ASP A 296 4.17 -1.00 5.74
C ASP A 296 2.91 -0.11 5.73
N GLY A 297 2.88 0.96 4.94
CA GLY A 297 1.70 1.79 4.74
C GLY A 297 0.52 1.06 4.09
N GLY A 298 0.79 0.03 3.26
CA GLY A 298 -0.27 -0.81 2.71
C GLY A 298 -0.95 -1.69 3.75
N HIS A 299 -0.27 -1.99 4.85
CA HIS A 299 -0.85 -2.63 6.03
C HIS A 299 -1.36 -1.65 7.08
N ASP A 300 -1.41 -0.35 6.80
CA ASP A 300 -2.26 0.55 7.59
C ASP A 300 -3.65 0.56 6.96
N ILE A 301 -3.74 0.90 5.67
CA ILE A 301 -5.01 0.98 4.95
C ILE A 301 -5.59 -0.39 4.60
N GLY A 302 -4.75 -1.38 4.28
CA GLY A 302 -5.14 -2.73 3.86
C GLY A 302 -5.11 -3.77 4.98
N MET A 303 -4.94 -3.36 6.25
CA MET A 303 -4.86 -4.33 7.36
C MET A 303 -6.12 -5.17 7.50
N GLY A 304 -7.30 -4.55 7.42
CA GLY A 304 -8.58 -5.24 7.57
C GLY A 304 -8.74 -6.39 6.57
N PRO A 305 -8.58 -6.13 5.26
CA PRO A 305 -8.58 -7.19 4.24
C PRO A 305 -7.50 -8.26 4.44
N SER A 306 -6.29 -7.89 4.88
CA SER A 306 -5.22 -8.86 5.18
C SER A 306 -5.56 -9.77 6.36
N ILE A 307 -6.10 -9.23 7.46
CA ILE A 307 -6.60 -10.02 8.59
C ILE A 307 -7.77 -10.89 8.13
N GLY A 308 -8.69 -10.36 7.32
CA GLY A 308 -9.79 -11.15 6.75
C GLY A 308 -9.29 -12.35 5.94
N ALA A 309 -8.22 -12.19 5.17
CA ALA A 309 -7.60 -13.28 4.44
C ALA A 309 -6.88 -14.29 5.35
N ALA A 310 -6.28 -13.81 6.44
CA ALA A 310 -5.69 -14.68 7.47
C ALA A 310 -6.77 -15.52 8.18
N MET A 311 -7.91 -14.91 8.50
CA MET A 311 -9.04 -15.61 9.15
C MET A 311 -9.74 -16.61 8.24
N ARG A 312 -9.71 -16.40 6.92
CA ARG A 312 -10.11 -17.40 5.93
C ARG A 312 -9.01 -18.42 5.62
N ASN A 313 -7.82 -18.21 6.16
CA ASN A 313 -6.62 -19.01 5.95
C ASN A 313 -6.31 -19.26 4.47
N ASN A 314 -6.45 -18.22 3.63
CA ASN A 314 -6.19 -18.33 2.18
C ASN A 314 -4.74 -18.75 1.91
N ARG A 315 -4.55 -19.71 0.99
CA ARG A 315 -3.25 -20.35 0.67
C ARG A 315 -2.32 -19.43 -0.14
N MET A 316 -1.76 -18.42 0.52
CA MET A 316 -0.88 -17.42 -0.07
C MET A 316 0.14 -16.88 0.93
N ILE A 317 1.16 -16.22 0.41
CA ILE A 317 2.19 -15.54 1.20
C ILE A 317 1.97 -14.02 1.13
N ILE A 318 1.93 -13.35 2.28
CA ILE A 318 1.97 -11.89 2.35
C ILE A 318 3.37 -11.46 2.81
N CYS A 319 4.08 -10.73 1.96
CA CYS A 319 5.37 -10.12 2.25
C CYS A 319 5.20 -8.61 2.50
N GLU A 320 5.47 -8.15 3.73
CA GLU A 320 5.58 -6.73 4.05
C GLU A 320 7.05 -6.28 3.99
N TYR A 321 7.39 -5.38 3.07
CA TYR A 321 8.63 -4.62 3.18
C TYR A 321 8.38 -3.40 4.08
N ASP A 322 9.01 -3.39 5.25
CA ASP A 322 8.91 -2.31 6.22
C ASP A 322 10.05 -1.32 5.99
N ASN A 323 9.72 -0.23 5.29
CA ASN A 323 10.64 0.87 5.09
C ASN A 323 10.25 2.11 5.91
N GLN A 324 9.34 1.94 6.87
CA GLN A 324 8.98 2.90 7.91
C GLN A 324 8.45 4.22 7.35
N GLY A 325 7.41 4.13 6.52
CA GLY A 325 6.65 5.28 6.04
C GLY A 325 5.99 5.03 4.69
N TYR A 326 5.07 5.91 4.33
CA TYR A 326 4.54 5.97 2.96
C TYR A 326 5.56 6.65 2.06
N GLN A 327 6.56 5.89 1.59
CA GLN A 327 7.71 6.50 0.90
C GLN A 327 7.36 7.05 -0.47
N ASN A 328 6.48 6.37 -1.22
CA ASN A 328 6.11 6.78 -2.57
C ASN A 328 5.48 8.18 -2.62
N THR A 329 4.71 8.52 -1.59
CA THR A 329 3.95 9.77 -1.53
C THR A 329 4.73 10.91 -0.89
N GLY A 330 6.00 10.71 -0.53
CA GLY A 330 6.83 11.74 0.11
C GLY A 330 7.05 11.51 1.61
N SER A 331 7.29 10.25 2.01
CA SER A 331 7.71 9.86 3.37
C SER A 331 6.74 10.33 4.46
N GLN A 332 5.45 10.03 4.32
CA GLN A 332 4.46 10.27 5.38
C GLN A 332 4.53 9.21 6.48
N LEU A 333 4.03 9.54 7.66
CA LEU A 333 3.90 8.63 8.79
C LEU A 333 3.02 7.42 8.42
N SER A 334 3.61 6.22 8.53
CA SER A 334 2.89 4.94 8.67
C SER A 334 2.92 4.46 10.11
N PHE A 335 2.14 3.45 10.45
CA PHE A 335 2.12 2.94 11.82
C PHE A 335 3.35 2.13 12.21
N THR A 336 4.20 1.69 11.26
CA THR A 336 5.49 1.04 11.59
C THR A 336 6.60 2.04 11.87
N VAL A 337 6.39 3.34 11.59
CA VAL A 337 7.34 4.40 11.99
C VAL A 337 7.59 4.31 13.51
N PRO A 338 8.86 4.22 13.95
CA PRO A 338 9.20 4.18 15.36
C PRO A 338 8.91 5.47 16.11
N LEU A 339 8.76 5.37 17.44
CA LEU A 339 8.55 6.50 18.34
C LEU A 339 9.66 7.55 18.11
N GLY A 340 9.26 8.82 18.04
CA GLY A 340 10.14 9.98 17.92
C GLY A 340 10.75 10.21 16.53
N GLN A 341 10.59 9.27 15.58
CA GLN A 341 11.12 9.47 14.24
C GLN A 341 10.37 10.56 13.46
N SER A 342 11.11 11.29 12.62
CA SER A 342 10.54 12.33 11.78
C SER A 342 10.06 11.79 10.43
N THR A 343 8.96 12.34 9.94
CA THR A 343 8.37 12.09 8.61
C THR A 343 7.76 13.40 8.11
N SER A 344 7.24 13.47 6.88
CA SER A 344 6.57 14.68 6.39
C SER A 344 5.28 15.05 7.15
N THR A 345 4.68 14.09 7.87
CA THR A 345 3.47 14.28 8.68
C THR A 345 3.70 14.08 10.19
N SER A 346 4.92 13.80 10.60
CA SER A 346 5.34 13.79 12.01
C SER A 346 6.67 14.52 12.15
N ASN A 347 6.60 15.84 12.16
CA ASN A 347 7.77 16.70 12.08
C ASN A 347 8.53 16.78 13.42
N TYR A 348 9.78 17.22 13.36
CA TYR A 348 10.55 17.64 14.53
C TYR A 348 10.68 19.18 14.53
N GLY A 349 10.38 19.80 15.66
CA GLY A 349 10.43 21.25 15.88
C GLY A 349 10.09 21.63 17.33
N PRO A 350 10.00 22.92 17.66
CA PRO A 350 9.84 23.38 19.06
C PRO A 350 8.61 22.85 19.81
N PHE A 351 7.60 22.38 19.08
CA PHE A 351 6.33 21.90 19.65
C PHE A 351 6.03 20.44 19.29
N GLN A 352 6.94 19.74 18.60
CA GLN A 352 6.74 18.36 18.17
C GLN A 352 8.08 17.63 18.06
N HIS A 353 8.20 16.44 18.66
CA HIS A 353 9.43 15.63 18.62
C HIS A 353 9.30 14.38 17.74
N GLY A 354 8.71 14.51 16.55
CA GLY A 354 8.43 13.38 15.66
C GLY A 354 7.15 12.63 16.01
N LYS A 355 7.10 11.33 15.72
CA LYS A 355 5.92 10.47 16.00
C LYS A 355 5.74 10.26 17.50
N ALA A 356 4.54 10.54 18.02
CA ALA A 356 4.24 10.46 19.45
C ALA A 356 3.96 9.04 20.00
N THR A 357 3.73 8.05 19.12
CA THR A 357 3.32 6.68 19.50
C THR A 357 4.34 5.63 19.07
N HIS A 358 4.31 4.45 19.70
CA HIS A 358 5.15 3.32 19.31
C HIS A 358 4.74 2.70 17.97
N HIS A 359 5.66 1.94 17.36
CA HIS A 359 5.45 1.28 16.09
C HIS A 359 4.55 0.05 16.23
N LYS A 360 3.69 -0.15 15.23
CA LYS A 360 2.85 -1.32 15.03
C LYS A 360 3.72 -2.55 14.81
N ASP A 361 3.43 -3.63 15.54
CA ASP A 361 4.06 -4.93 15.33
C ASP A 361 3.20 -5.79 14.40
N THR A 362 3.39 -5.64 13.10
CA THR A 362 2.62 -6.39 12.10
C THR A 362 2.80 -7.90 12.26
N ALA A 363 4.01 -8.36 12.58
CA ALA A 363 4.28 -9.80 12.70
C ALA A 363 3.50 -10.41 13.87
N GLN A 364 3.47 -9.75 15.03
CA GLN A 364 2.68 -10.21 16.17
C GLN A 364 1.17 -10.15 15.92
N ILE A 365 0.67 -9.18 15.12
CA ILE A 365 -0.74 -9.13 14.70
C ILE A 365 -1.09 -10.38 13.88
N PHE A 366 -0.24 -10.76 12.92
CA PHE A 366 -0.47 -11.99 12.13
C PHE A 366 -0.27 -13.26 12.96
N THR A 367 0.68 -13.28 13.91
CA THR A 367 0.81 -14.40 14.87
C THR A 367 -0.49 -14.61 15.65
N ALA A 368 -1.13 -13.52 16.09
CA ALA A 368 -2.42 -13.57 16.77
C ALA A 368 -3.59 -14.01 15.88
N CYS A 369 -3.39 -14.10 14.55
CA CYS A 369 -4.35 -14.70 13.63
C CYS A 369 -4.25 -16.23 13.57
N HIS A 370 -3.33 -16.86 14.31
CA HIS A 370 -3.11 -18.31 14.36
C HIS A 370 -2.84 -18.97 13.00
N ILE A 371 -2.22 -18.21 12.09
CA ILE A 371 -1.82 -18.73 10.78
C ILE A 371 -0.64 -19.71 10.91
N PRO A 372 -0.45 -20.63 9.94
CA PRO A 372 0.59 -21.66 10.01
C PRO A 372 2.00 -21.12 10.24
N TYR A 373 2.34 -19.99 9.61
CA TYR A 373 3.71 -19.49 9.63
C TYR A 373 3.81 -17.96 9.57
N VAL A 374 4.61 -17.42 10.48
CA VAL A 374 5.05 -16.03 10.48
C VAL A 374 6.57 -16.00 10.55
N CYS A 375 7.24 -15.13 9.78
CA CYS A 375 8.67 -14.92 9.98
C CYS A 375 9.10 -13.48 9.72
N THR A 376 10.21 -13.10 10.36
CA THR A 376 10.93 -11.87 10.08
C THR A 376 12.25 -12.18 9.38
N VAL A 377 12.61 -11.37 8.39
CA VAL A 377 13.82 -11.55 7.58
C VAL A 377 14.51 -10.22 7.31
N ALA A 378 15.82 -10.26 7.05
CA ALA A 378 16.62 -9.09 6.72
C ALA A 378 17.72 -9.45 5.71
N GLU A 379 18.03 -8.54 4.78
CA GLU A 379 18.95 -8.82 3.67
C GLU A 379 20.40 -9.09 4.09
N ASN A 380 20.80 -8.65 5.28
CA ASN A 380 22.11 -8.96 5.86
C ASN A 380 22.25 -10.43 6.31
N ASN A 381 21.15 -11.18 6.39
CA ASN A 381 21.12 -12.60 6.75
C ASN A 381 20.52 -13.47 5.61
N PRO A 382 21.16 -13.50 4.43
CA PRO A 382 20.55 -14.08 3.22
C PRO A 382 20.28 -15.59 3.35
N ARG A 383 21.14 -16.34 4.06
CA ARG A 383 20.92 -17.79 4.27
C ARG A 383 19.66 -18.05 5.09
N ASP A 384 19.43 -17.27 6.16
CA ASP A 384 18.24 -17.37 6.98
C ASP A 384 16.99 -16.98 6.19
N MET A 385 17.05 -15.87 5.44
CA MET A 385 15.95 -15.43 4.58
C MET A 385 15.55 -16.48 3.55
N ILE A 386 16.52 -17.08 2.83
CA ILE A 386 16.25 -18.11 1.81
C ILE A 386 15.65 -19.37 2.45
N ARG A 387 16.16 -19.78 3.62
CA ARG A 387 15.60 -20.91 4.39
C ARG A 387 14.13 -20.64 4.77
N LYS A 388 13.85 -19.46 5.30
CA LYS A 388 12.49 -19.04 5.69
C LYS A 388 11.56 -18.90 4.50
N ALA A 389 12.06 -18.46 3.34
CA ALA A 389 11.29 -18.42 2.11
C ALA A 389 10.87 -19.82 1.63
N ALA A 390 11.77 -20.80 1.67
CA ALA A 390 11.45 -22.19 1.34
C ALA A 390 10.39 -22.77 2.30
N LYS A 391 10.52 -22.50 3.60
CA LYS A 391 9.51 -22.86 4.60
C LYS A 391 8.19 -22.14 4.34
N ALA A 392 8.21 -20.84 4.04
CA ALA A 392 7.03 -20.05 3.72
C ALA A 392 6.26 -20.63 2.53
N GLN A 393 6.96 -21.03 1.46
CA GLN A 393 6.32 -21.73 0.34
C GLN A 393 5.65 -23.02 0.79
N LYS A 394 6.30 -23.81 1.64
CA LYS A 394 5.75 -25.08 2.11
C LYS A 394 4.56 -24.89 3.05
N TYR A 395 4.61 -23.91 3.95
CA TYR A 395 3.50 -23.58 4.84
C TYR A 395 2.32 -22.94 4.12
N ALA A 396 2.54 -22.30 2.95
CA ALA A 396 1.46 -21.81 2.10
C ALA A 396 0.56 -22.95 1.58
N ASP A 397 1.03 -24.21 1.59
CA ASP A 397 0.18 -25.38 1.32
C ASP A 397 -0.87 -25.62 2.44
N GLN A 398 -0.67 -25.06 3.62
CA GLN A 398 -1.53 -25.26 4.79
C GLN A 398 -2.42 -24.05 5.07
N GLY A 399 -2.10 -22.89 4.52
CA GLY A 399 -2.81 -21.65 4.85
C GLY A 399 -2.03 -20.39 4.53
N LEU A 400 -2.43 -19.28 5.16
CA LEU A 400 -1.78 -17.99 4.96
C LEU A 400 -0.41 -17.97 5.63
N VAL A 401 0.56 -17.34 4.98
CA VAL A 401 1.89 -17.09 5.55
C VAL A 401 2.16 -15.59 5.58
N PHE A 402 2.74 -15.10 6.67
CA PHE A 402 3.18 -13.70 6.76
C PHE A 402 4.70 -13.59 6.90
N VAL A 403 5.30 -12.70 6.10
CA VAL A 403 6.73 -12.42 6.10
C VAL A 403 6.93 -10.91 6.27
N LYS A 404 7.65 -10.50 7.32
CA LYS A 404 8.06 -9.11 7.52
C LYS A 404 9.53 -8.94 7.17
N MET A 405 9.85 -7.94 6.35
CA MET A 405 11.20 -7.66 5.88
C MET A 405 11.57 -6.23 6.26
N ILE A 406 12.65 -6.01 6.99
CA ILE A 406 13.18 -4.65 7.14
C ILE A 406 13.76 -4.21 5.80
N SER A 407 13.41 -3.03 5.32
CA SER A 407 13.81 -2.56 3.99
C SER A 407 14.36 -1.14 4.05
N MET A 408 15.65 -1.00 3.77
CA MET A 408 16.28 0.32 3.68
C MET A 408 15.62 1.18 2.59
N CYS A 409 15.30 2.43 2.95
CA CYS A 409 14.89 3.47 2.00
C CYS A 409 15.91 4.62 2.03
N PRO A 410 16.93 4.63 1.15
CA PRO A 410 18.01 5.64 1.22
C PRO A 410 17.47 7.08 1.15
N LEU A 411 16.51 7.32 0.25
CA LEU A 411 15.89 8.63 0.06
C LEU A 411 15.21 9.15 1.34
N ALA A 412 14.28 8.38 1.91
CA ALA A 412 13.51 8.82 3.06
C ALA A 412 14.28 8.74 4.38
N TRP A 413 15.16 7.74 4.51
CA TRP A 413 16.02 7.62 5.67
C TRP A 413 17.17 8.63 5.64
N LYS A 414 17.35 9.35 4.52
CA LYS A 414 18.38 10.36 4.30
C LYS A 414 19.77 9.79 4.60
N THR A 415 20.11 8.72 3.89
CA THR A 415 21.34 7.96 4.08
C THR A 415 21.94 7.57 2.73
N GLU A 416 23.26 7.39 2.67
CA GLU A 416 23.97 7.01 1.45
C GLU A 416 23.56 5.61 0.98
N GLU A 417 23.50 5.38 -0.34
CA GLU A 417 22.91 4.16 -0.89
C GLU A 417 23.73 2.90 -0.57
N ARG A 418 25.03 3.07 -0.32
CA ARG A 418 25.97 1.99 0.07
C ARG A 418 25.80 1.49 1.51
N MET A 419 24.96 2.14 2.32
CA MET A 419 24.84 1.87 3.76
C MET A 419 23.88 0.71 4.10
N SER A 420 23.36 -0.02 3.11
CA SER A 420 22.35 -1.07 3.32
C SER A 420 22.74 -2.15 4.31
N VAL A 421 23.91 -2.77 4.15
CA VAL A 421 24.35 -3.82 5.08
C VAL A 421 24.53 -3.30 6.52
N PRO A 422 25.34 -2.24 6.78
CA PRO A 422 25.57 -1.79 8.15
C PRO A 422 24.31 -1.24 8.83
N ILE A 423 23.43 -0.52 8.13
CA ILE A 423 22.22 0.04 8.75
C ILE A 423 21.21 -1.05 9.12
N ILE A 424 21.06 -2.06 8.28
CA ILE A 424 20.16 -3.19 8.54
C ILE A 424 20.74 -4.08 9.64
N GLN A 425 22.05 -4.31 9.64
CA GLN A 425 22.73 -5.00 10.74
C GLN A 425 22.51 -4.30 12.09
N ALA A 426 22.67 -2.98 12.17
CA ALA A 426 22.40 -2.22 13.38
C ALA A 426 20.93 -2.31 13.83
N SER A 427 19.97 -2.41 12.90
CA SER A 427 18.56 -2.62 13.24
C SER A 427 18.28 -3.99 13.88
N VAL A 428 19.02 -5.02 13.46
CA VAL A 428 18.93 -6.38 14.01
C VAL A 428 19.67 -6.47 15.34
N ASP A 429 20.91 -5.96 15.41
CA ASP A 429 21.74 -5.99 16.61
C ASP A 429 21.21 -5.10 17.75
N SER A 430 20.41 -4.09 17.43
CA SER A 430 19.68 -3.31 18.44
C SER A 430 18.39 -3.97 18.95
N CYS A 431 18.07 -5.17 18.44
CA CYS A 431 16.82 -5.88 18.70
C CYS A 431 15.55 -5.12 18.27
N PHE A 432 15.67 -4.00 17.56
CA PHE A 432 14.51 -3.31 16.99
C PHE A 432 13.81 -4.19 15.94
N PHE A 433 14.60 -4.86 15.09
CA PHE A 433 14.10 -5.81 14.12
C PHE A 433 14.66 -7.22 14.39
N PRO A 434 14.11 -7.96 15.37
CA PRO A 434 14.59 -9.30 15.70
C PRO A 434 14.32 -10.28 14.56
N LEU A 435 15.22 -11.25 14.34
CA LEU A 435 15.05 -12.30 13.34
C LEU A 435 14.52 -13.58 14.00
N TYR A 436 13.26 -13.89 13.74
CA TYR A 436 12.56 -15.04 14.30
C TYR A 436 11.54 -15.62 13.33
N GLU A 437 10.99 -16.76 13.71
CA GLU A 437 9.85 -17.39 13.05
C GLU A 437 8.87 -17.93 14.09
N VAL A 438 7.60 -18.06 13.71
CA VAL A 438 6.55 -18.68 14.51
C VAL A 438 5.93 -19.77 13.65
N GLU A 439 6.07 -21.01 14.08
CA GLU A 439 5.54 -22.20 13.42
C GLU A 439 4.42 -22.75 14.28
N HIS A 440 3.18 -22.67 13.80
CA HIS A 440 2.00 -23.13 14.55
C HIS A 440 1.94 -22.60 16.00
N GLY A 441 2.26 -21.31 16.18
CA GLY A 441 2.29 -20.66 17.50
C GLY A 441 3.60 -20.82 18.26
N ILE A 442 4.52 -21.69 17.84
CA ILE A 442 5.80 -21.90 18.53
C ILE A 442 6.86 -20.93 18.00
N THR A 443 7.38 -20.08 18.87
CA THR A 443 8.36 -19.05 18.51
C THR A 443 9.79 -19.58 18.53
N THR A 444 10.55 -19.30 17.47
CA THR A 444 11.99 -19.59 17.38
C THR A 444 12.78 -18.35 17.00
N ILE A 445 13.69 -17.91 17.87
CA ILE A 445 14.68 -16.87 17.55
C ILE A 445 15.79 -17.50 16.70
N ASN A 446 16.06 -16.93 15.52
CA ASN A 446 17.09 -17.45 14.61
C ASN A 446 18.41 -16.69 14.70
N TYR A 447 18.40 -15.50 15.30
CA TYR A 447 19.57 -14.69 15.55
C TYR A 447 19.44 -14.00 16.90
N ASP A 448 20.28 -14.39 17.86
CA ASP A 448 20.41 -13.72 19.14
C ASP A 448 21.68 -12.83 19.15
N PRO A 449 21.56 -11.49 19.19
CA PRO A 449 22.70 -10.59 19.27
C PRO A 449 23.38 -10.59 20.64
N GLU A 450 22.71 -10.96 21.73
CA GLU A 450 23.30 -11.02 23.08
C GLU A 450 24.24 -12.22 23.19
N GLU A 451 23.81 -13.40 22.75
CA GLU A 451 24.65 -14.61 22.72
C GLU A 451 25.91 -14.44 21.86
N LYS A 452 25.83 -13.59 20.83
CA LYS A 452 26.93 -13.29 19.92
C LYS A 452 27.80 -12.13 20.37
N GLY A 453 27.50 -11.48 21.50
CA GLY A 453 28.21 -10.28 21.98
C GLY A 453 28.10 -9.08 21.03
N LYS A 454 27.01 -8.99 20.28
CA LYS A 454 26.75 -7.97 19.26
C LYS A 454 25.63 -7.00 19.61
N LYS A 455 24.90 -7.23 20.70
CA LYS A 455 23.79 -6.34 21.08
C LYS A 455 24.27 -4.90 21.26
N VAL A 456 23.58 -3.96 20.62
CA VAL A 456 23.85 -2.52 20.70
C VAL A 456 22.61 -1.74 21.14
N PRO A 457 22.72 -0.52 21.69
CA PRO A 457 21.57 0.35 21.90
C PRO A 457 20.99 0.82 20.55
N VAL A 458 19.71 1.23 20.55
CA VAL A 458 19.01 1.74 19.35
C VAL A 458 19.68 2.99 18.78
N THR A 459 20.43 3.74 19.57
CA THR A 459 21.22 4.90 19.12
C THR A 459 22.23 4.55 18.03
N GLU A 460 22.80 3.33 18.08
CA GLU A 460 23.75 2.84 17.07
C GLU A 460 23.08 2.62 15.72
N TRP A 461 21.79 2.31 15.68
CA TRP A 461 21.01 2.26 14.45
C TRP A 461 20.54 3.67 14.02
N LEU A 462 20.01 4.47 14.96
CA LEU A 462 19.45 5.79 14.67
C LEU A 462 20.50 6.78 14.12
N LYS A 463 21.78 6.66 14.47
CA LYS A 463 22.83 7.57 13.96
C LYS A 463 23.06 7.47 12.45
N HIS A 464 22.67 6.35 11.84
CA HIS A 464 22.86 6.10 10.41
C HIS A 464 21.80 6.78 9.51
N MET A 465 20.73 7.34 10.08
CA MET A 465 19.61 7.89 9.32
C MET A 465 19.43 9.38 9.59
N GLY A 466 19.49 10.22 8.56
CA GLY A 466 19.22 11.65 8.69
C GLY A 466 17.81 11.95 9.23
N LYS A 467 16.81 11.09 8.98
CA LYS A 467 15.44 11.26 9.51
C LYS A 467 15.32 11.03 11.03
N THR A 468 16.36 10.49 11.67
CA THR A 468 16.38 10.21 13.12
C THR A 468 17.52 10.89 13.86
N LYS A 469 18.43 11.61 13.18
CA LYS A 469 19.55 12.30 13.86
C LYS A 469 19.10 13.24 14.98
N HIS A 470 17.92 13.86 14.87
CA HIS A 470 17.36 14.72 15.91
C HIS A 470 17.08 13.98 17.22
N MET A 471 16.77 12.68 17.16
CA MET A 471 16.52 11.85 18.36
C MET A 471 17.74 11.73 19.28
N LEU A 472 18.94 12.00 18.77
CA LEU A 472 20.18 11.92 19.55
C LEU A 472 20.49 13.23 20.30
N LYS A 473 19.64 14.26 20.15
CA LYS A 473 19.79 15.52 20.86
C LYS A 473 19.25 15.44 22.30
N PRO A 474 19.75 16.28 23.23
CA PRO A 474 19.30 16.26 24.61
C PRO A 474 17.80 16.52 24.82
N ASP A 475 17.18 17.33 23.97
CA ASP A 475 15.74 17.64 24.02
C ASP A 475 14.84 16.45 23.66
N CYS A 476 15.35 15.47 22.92
CA CYS A 476 14.64 14.23 22.58
C CYS A 476 14.98 13.05 23.51
N LYS A 477 15.75 13.28 24.59
CA LYS A 477 16.16 12.21 25.52
C LYS A 477 14.96 11.42 26.08
N PRO A 478 13.85 12.05 26.51
CA PRO A 478 12.70 11.31 27.02
C PRO A 478 12.10 10.33 25.98
N GLU A 479 11.96 10.76 24.73
CA GLU A 479 11.45 9.94 23.63
C GLU A 479 12.42 8.81 23.28
N LEU A 480 13.73 9.09 23.27
CA LEU A 480 14.77 8.10 23.02
C LEU A 480 14.79 7.01 24.10
N ASP A 481 14.78 7.39 25.38
CA ASP A 481 14.77 6.45 26.52
C ASP A 481 13.52 5.56 26.47
N ARG A 482 12.35 6.14 26.18
CA ARG A 482 11.09 5.39 25.99
C ARG A 482 11.17 4.43 24.81
N PHE A 483 11.81 4.84 23.71
CA PHE A 483 11.97 3.98 22.55
C PHE A 483 12.88 2.79 22.84
N GLN A 484 14.04 3.02 23.46
CA GLN A 484 14.96 1.97 23.90
C GLN A 484 14.27 0.98 24.85
N ALA A 485 13.57 1.49 25.87
CA ALA A 485 12.86 0.66 26.84
C ALA A 485 11.80 -0.25 26.18
N GLU A 486 11.07 0.25 25.19
CA GLU A 486 10.10 -0.56 24.45
C GLU A 486 10.77 -1.64 23.61
N VAL A 487 11.89 -1.33 22.95
CA VAL A 487 12.66 -2.31 22.17
C VAL A 487 13.20 -3.42 23.08
N ASP A 488 13.79 -3.07 24.22
CA ASP A 488 14.27 -4.05 25.20
C ASP A 488 13.12 -4.90 25.76
N ARG A 489 11.97 -4.28 26.08
CA ARG A 489 10.79 -5.01 26.57
C ARG A 489 10.28 -6.03 25.55
N ARG A 490 10.19 -5.65 24.27
CA ARG A 490 9.77 -6.56 23.19
C ARG A 490 10.78 -7.69 23.00
N TRP A 491 12.07 -7.39 23.07
CA TRP A 491 13.13 -8.40 22.99
C TRP A 491 13.03 -9.42 24.13
N VAL A 492 12.89 -8.97 25.38
CA VAL A 492 12.72 -9.86 26.54
C VAL A 492 11.48 -10.74 26.38
N ARG A 493 10.34 -10.17 25.95
CA ARG A 493 9.13 -10.95 25.68
C ARG A 493 9.38 -12.03 24.63
N LEU A 494 10.05 -11.70 23.53
CA LEU A 494 10.36 -12.66 22.47
C LEU A 494 11.27 -13.80 22.95
N LYS A 495 12.24 -13.51 23.83
CA LYS A 495 13.07 -14.54 24.46
C LYS A 495 12.26 -15.50 25.34
N GLU A 496 11.27 -14.99 26.07
CA GLU A 496 10.40 -15.85 26.87
C GLU A 496 9.48 -16.71 25.99
N MET A 497 8.95 -16.16 24.89
CA MET A 497 8.21 -16.93 23.87
C MET A 497 9.09 -18.01 23.21
N HIS A 498 10.37 -17.70 22.97
CA HIS A 498 11.31 -18.67 22.41
C HIS A 498 11.59 -19.85 23.35
N LYS A 499 11.67 -19.59 24.67
CA LYS A 499 11.95 -20.61 25.68
C LYS A 499 10.72 -21.45 26.02
N ASN A 500 9.52 -20.88 25.88
CA ASN A 500 8.29 -21.51 26.32
C ASN A 500 7.29 -21.67 25.17
N PRO A 501 7.04 -22.90 24.68
CA PRO A 501 6.13 -23.14 23.55
C PRO A 501 4.66 -22.80 23.83
N LEU A 502 4.29 -22.47 25.07
CA LEU A 502 2.93 -22.05 25.45
C LEU A 502 2.71 -20.53 25.33
N LEU A 503 3.77 -19.74 25.08
CA LEU A 503 3.74 -18.28 24.97
C LEU A 503 3.91 -17.83 23.51
#